data_AF-A0A3D0HQX1-F1
#
_entry.id   AF-A0A3D0HQX1-F1
#
_cell.length_a   1.000
_cell.length_b   1.000
_cell.length_c   1.000
_cell.angle_alpha   90.00
_cell.angle_beta   90.00
_cell.angle_gamma   90.00
#
_symmetry.space_group_name_H-M   'P 1'
#
loop_
_entity.id
_entity.type
_entity.pdbx_description
1 polymer ?
#
loop_
_entity_poly.entity_id
_entity_poly.type
_entity_poly.pdbx_seq_one_letter_code
_entity_poly.pdbx_strand_id
1 'polypeptide(L)'
;MDRQSKGISLKKIEVTDRFLKREMELARTEVIPYQWEALNDNVEGAEPSFCMRNFKLAAKLGERRRAQGQESLPVWTTEEFNLVPEKGRPMEERFYGFVFQDTDFSKWIEAVGYSLAAHPDPELEKLADEAIDIVCAAQYEDGYLDTFYIINDPSKRLTNLRDHHELYC
;
A
#
# COMPACT_ATOMS: atom_id res chain seq x y z
N MET A 1 -2.69 -4.37 43.47
CA MET A 1 -3.52 -3.25 42.99
C MET A 1 -3.51 -3.31 41.47
N ASP A 2 -4.51 -3.94 40.86
CA ASP A 2 -4.69 -3.93 39.40
C ASP A 2 -5.25 -2.56 38.98
N ARG A 3 -4.37 -1.69 38.50
CA ARG A 3 -4.76 -0.47 37.78
C ARG A 3 -4.53 -0.69 36.29
N GLN A 4 -5.30 -1.58 35.68
CA GLN A 4 -5.44 -1.57 34.22
C GLN A 4 -6.56 -0.58 33.87
N SER A 5 -6.24 0.45 33.09
CA SER A 5 -7.27 1.30 32.48
C SER A 5 -8.10 0.46 31.52
N LYS A 6 -9.42 0.41 31.70
CA LYS A 6 -10.31 -0.13 30.66
C LYS A 6 -10.22 0.79 29.44
N GLY A 7 -9.90 0.23 28.27
CA GLY A 7 -9.85 1.00 27.02
C GLY A 7 -11.17 1.70 26.73
N ILE A 8 -11.11 2.94 26.27
CA ILE A 8 -12.29 3.69 25.81
C ILE A 8 -12.52 3.34 24.34
N SER A 9 -13.77 3.05 23.99
CA SER A 9 -14.14 2.79 22.60
C SER A 9 -14.07 4.08 21.78
N LEU A 10 -13.37 4.06 20.64
CA LEU A 10 -13.31 5.19 19.71
C LEU A 10 -14.70 5.63 19.23
N LYS A 11 -15.65 4.69 19.10
CA LYS A 11 -17.05 4.97 18.74
C LYS A 11 -17.80 5.83 19.78
N LYS A 12 -17.21 6.05 20.96
CA LYS A 12 -17.76 6.88 22.04
C LYS A 12 -17.01 8.20 22.21
N ILE A 13 -16.08 8.51 21.31
CA ILE A 13 -15.29 9.73 21.31
C ILE A 13 -15.71 10.58 20.12
N GLU A 14 -16.14 11.81 20.38
CA GLU A 14 -16.47 12.80 19.35
C GLU A 14 -15.57 14.02 19.52
N VAL A 15 -14.92 14.43 18.44
CA VAL A 15 -14.10 15.65 18.41
C VAL A 15 -15.00 16.85 18.14
N THR A 16 -15.21 17.67 19.16
CA THR A 16 -16.10 18.86 19.09
C THR A 16 -15.34 20.16 18.88
N ASP A 17 -14.01 20.16 18.99
CA ASP A 17 -13.17 21.31 18.74
C ASP A 17 -13.28 21.78 17.27
N ARG A 18 -13.42 23.09 17.06
CA ARG A 18 -13.62 23.66 15.73
C ARG A 18 -12.40 23.49 14.82
N PHE A 19 -11.20 23.61 15.37
CA PHE A 19 -9.97 23.53 14.59
C PHE A 19 -9.75 22.09 14.12
N LEU A 20 -9.75 21.12 15.04
CA LEU A 20 -9.52 19.72 14.70
C LEU A 20 -10.62 19.15 13.79
N LYS A 21 -11.89 19.51 14.04
CA LYS A 21 -12.99 19.07 13.18
C LYS A 21 -12.82 19.54 11.73
N ARG A 22 -12.29 20.74 11.52
CA ARG A 22 -12.01 21.26 10.16
C ARG A 22 -10.92 20.43 9.47
N GLU A 23 -9.82 20.13 10.17
CA GLU A 23 -8.71 19.35 9.59
C GLU A 23 -9.12 17.90 9.31
N MET A 24 -9.90 17.28 10.20
CA MET A 24 -10.45 15.93 9.99
C MET A 24 -11.38 15.89 8.78
N GLU A 25 -12.23 16.92 8.62
CA GLU A 25 -13.13 17.00 7.47
C GLU A 25 -12.35 17.22 6.18
N LEU A 26 -11.34 18.10 6.17
CA LEU A 26 -10.45 18.29 5.03
C LEU A 26 -9.73 16.98 4.65
N ALA A 27 -9.25 16.24 5.65
CA ALA A 27 -8.60 14.95 5.42
C ALA A 27 -9.57 13.96 4.75
N ARG A 28 -10.80 13.88 5.25
CA ARG A 28 -11.85 12.98 4.75
C ARG A 28 -12.31 13.34 3.34
N THR A 29 -12.56 14.62 3.05
CA THR A 29 -13.21 15.02 1.79
C THR A 29 -12.24 15.36 0.68
N GLU A 30 -11.01 15.75 1.00
CA GLU A 30 -10.02 16.18 0.01
C GLU A 30 -8.77 15.30 0.01
N VAL A 31 -8.12 15.11 1.17
CA VAL A 31 -6.80 14.46 1.24
C VAL A 31 -6.87 12.98 0.91
N ILE A 32 -7.74 12.22 1.57
CA ILE A 32 -7.89 10.77 1.35
C ILE A 32 -8.28 10.47 -0.11
N PRO A 33 -9.28 11.16 -0.71
CA PRO A 33 -9.62 10.96 -2.12
C PRO A 33 -8.47 11.32 -3.06
N TYR A 34 -7.80 12.46 -2.85
CA TYR A 34 -6.67 12.85 -3.69
C TYR A 34 -5.51 11.86 -3.60
N GLN A 35 -5.17 11.39 -2.39
CA GLN A 35 -4.13 10.39 -2.19
C GLN A 35 -4.47 9.09 -2.89
N TRP A 36 -5.73 8.65 -2.87
CA TRP A 36 -6.16 7.46 -3.60
C TRP A 36 -5.91 7.58 -5.11
N GLU A 37 -6.24 8.73 -5.71
CA GLU A 37 -5.95 8.99 -7.12
C GLU A 37 -4.44 9.01 -7.39
N ALA A 38 -3.65 9.57 -6.48
CA ALA A 38 -2.19 9.58 -6.61
C ALA A 38 -1.58 8.16 -6.53
N LEU A 39 -2.04 7.32 -5.60
CA LEU A 39 -1.62 5.91 -5.47
C LEU A 39 -1.95 5.07 -6.70
N ASN A 40 -2.95 5.49 -7.48
CA ASN A 40 -3.39 4.87 -8.73
C ASN A 40 -2.85 5.58 -9.98
N ASP A 41 -1.94 6.55 -9.82
CA ASP A 41 -1.32 7.31 -10.92
C ASP A 41 -2.33 8.09 -11.79
N ASN A 42 -3.46 8.50 -11.22
CA ASN A 42 -4.55 9.22 -11.91
C ASN A 42 -4.46 10.75 -11.79
N VAL A 43 -3.49 11.29 -11.06
CA VAL A 43 -3.34 12.74 -10.87
C VAL A 43 -2.50 13.34 -11.99
N GLU A 44 -3.13 14.16 -12.84
CA GLU A 44 -2.45 14.85 -13.94
C GLU A 44 -1.34 15.78 -13.44
N GLY A 45 -0.15 15.65 -14.02
CA GLY A 45 1.02 16.48 -13.70
C GLY A 45 1.76 16.10 -12.42
N ALA A 46 1.29 15.11 -11.66
CA ALA A 46 2.03 14.53 -10.55
C ALA A 46 3.06 13.50 -11.04
N GLU A 47 4.16 13.35 -10.29
CA GLU A 47 5.04 12.19 -10.47
C GLU A 47 4.28 10.91 -10.09
N PRO A 48 4.35 9.83 -10.89
CA PRO A 48 3.64 8.60 -10.58
C PRO A 48 4.12 7.93 -9.29
N SER A 49 3.18 7.38 -8.53
CA SER A 49 3.41 6.60 -7.31
C SER A 49 3.78 5.14 -7.61
N PHE A 50 3.11 4.52 -8.59
CA PHE A 50 3.17 3.09 -8.91
C PHE A 50 2.68 2.13 -7.81
N CYS A 51 2.24 2.62 -6.65
CA CYS A 51 1.90 1.80 -5.48
C CYS A 51 0.87 0.71 -5.81
N MET A 52 -0.35 1.09 -6.22
CA MET A 52 -1.40 0.11 -6.54
C MET A 52 -1.08 -0.71 -7.79
N ARG A 53 -0.28 -0.17 -8.72
CA ARG A 53 0.23 -0.92 -9.87
C ARG A 53 1.13 -2.08 -9.40
N ASN A 54 2.02 -1.83 -8.45
CA ASN A 54 2.92 -2.87 -7.93
C ASN A 54 2.15 -3.99 -7.24
N PHE A 55 1.16 -3.70 -6.40
CA PHE A 55 0.32 -4.75 -5.82
C PHE A 55 -0.40 -5.60 -6.89
N LYS A 56 -1.00 -4.96 -7.89
CA LYS A 56 -1.66 -5.66 -9.01
C LYS A 56 -0.68 -6.55 -9.78
N LEU A 57 0.54 -6.07 -10.03
CA LEU A 57 1.58 -6.84 -10.70
C LEU A 57 2.10 -7.99 -9.82
N ALA A 58 2.30 -7.76 -8.53
CA ALA A 58 2.72 -8.76 -7.55
C ALA A 58 1.70 -9.91 -7.47
N ALA A 59 0.41 -9.60 -7.41
CA ALA A 59 -0.67 -10.60 -7.47
C ALA A 59 -0.60 -11.44 -8.76
N LYS A 60 -0.52 -10.77 -9.91
CA LYS A 60 -0.42 -11.43 -11.22
C LYS A 60 0.80 -12.35 -11.32
N LEU A 61 1.97 -11.89 -10.86
CA LEU A 61 3.19 -12.70 -10.89
C LEU A 61 3.14 -13.84 -9.87
N GLY A 62 2.54 -13.63 -8.69
CA GLY A 62 2.29 -14.67 -7.69
C GLY A 62 1.44 -15.82 -8.25
N GLU A 63 0.36 -15.51 -8.98
CA GLU A 63 -0.45 -16.52 -9.67
C GLU A 63 0.34 -17.31 -10.71
N ARG A 64 1.12 -16.61 -11.55
CA ARG A 64 1.97 -17.28 -12.56
C ARG A 64 3.00 -18.19 -11.91
N ARG A 65 3.61 -17.79 -10.78
CA ARG A 65 4.56 -18.63 -10.03
C ARG A 65 3.93 -19.89 -9.50
N ARG A 66 2.71 -19.79 -8.94
CA ARG A 66 1.96 -20.97 -8.47
C ARG A 66 1.62 -21.92 -9.62
N ALA A 67 1.31 -21.39 -10.79
CA ALA A 67 0.93 -22.20 -11.96
C ALA A 67 2.12 -22.81 -12.72
N GLN A 68 3.25 -22.10 -12.82
CA GLN A 68 4.35 -22.43 -13.75
C GLN A 68 5.71 -22.65 -13.07
N GLY A 69 5.84 -22.34 -11.77
CA GLY A 69 7.09 -22.38 -11.03
C GLY A 69 7.96 -21.12 -11.25
N GLN A 70 8.73 -20.74 -10.22
CA GLN A 70 9.55 -19.52 -10.20
C GLN A 70 10.58 -19.44 -11.33
N GLU A 71 11.17 -20.58 -11.72
CA GLU A 71 12.26 -20.65 -12.71
C GLU A 71 11.85 -20.17 -14.11
N SER A 72 10.54 -20.10 -14.38
CA SER A 72 9.96 -19.71 -15.68
C SER A 72 9.76 -18.20 -15.83
N LEU A 73 9.98 -17.40 -14.79
CA LEU A 73 9.68 -15.97 -14.77
C LEU A 73 10.95 -15.10 -14.69
N PRO A 74 10.92 -13.89 -15.26
CA PRO A 74 12.06 -12.98 -15.21
C PRO A 74 12.39 -12.59 -13.77
N VAL A 75 13.68 -12.40 -13.52
CA VAL A 75 14.23 -11.84 -12.29
C VAL A 75 14.79 -10.46 -12.62
N TRP A 76 14.47 -9.48 -11.78
CA TRP A 76 14.93 -8.11 -11.90
C TRP A 76 15.93 -7.76 -10.79
N THR A 77 16.69 -6.69 -11.00
CA THR A 77 17.65 -6.20 -9.99
C THR A 77 16.94 -5.79 -8.70
N THR A 78 17.56 -6.07 -7.57
CA THR A 78 17.16 -5.58 -6.24
C THR A 78 18.14 -4.56 -5.68
N GLU A 79 19.04 -4.00 -6.50
CA GLU A 79 20.08 -3.06 -6.06
C GLU A 79 19.59 -1.59 -6.07
N GLU A 80 18.49 -1.32 -6.78
CA GLU A 80 17.97 0.04 -6.97
C GLU A 80 17.01 0.42 -5.83
N PHE A 81 17.35 1.46 -5.08
CA PHE A 81 16.54 1.95 -3.96
C PHE A 81 15.25 2.67 -4.41
N ASN A 82 15.31 3.30 -5.59
CA ASN A 82 14.17 3.91 -6.26
C ASN A 82 14.30 3.69 -7.76
N LEU A 83 13.38 2.93 -8.35
CA LEU A 83 13.39 2.63 -9.77
C LEU A 83 12.26 3.38 -10.47
N VAL A 84 12.60 4.21 -11.46
CA VAL A 84 11.61 4.89 -12.30
C VAL A 84 11.68 4.39 -13.75
N PRO A 85 10.56 4.38 -14.49
CA PRO A 85 10.57 3.98 -15.90
C PRO A 85 11.46 4.89 -16.75
N GLU A 86 12.16 4.29 -17.72
CA GLU A 86 12.92 5.07 -18.70
C GLU A 86 11.97 5.83 -19.64
N LYS A 87 12.20 7.14 -19.80
CA LYS A 87 11.37 7.99 -20.65
C LYS A 87 11.39 7.50 -22.11
N GLY A 88 10.20 7.30 -22.67
CA GLY A 88 10.02 6.87 -24.07
C GLY A 88 10.14 5.37 -24.29
N ARG A 89 10.33 4.56 -23.23
CA ARG A 89 10.24 3.11 -23.31
C ARG A 89 8.89 2.59 -22.79
N PRO A 90 8.40 1.45 -23.31
CA PRO A 90 7.24 0.79 -22.72
C PRO A 90 7.49 0.38 -21.27
N MET A 91 6.45 0.44 -20.45
CA MET A 91 6.50 -0.03 -19.07
C MET A 91 6.66 -1.55 -19.02
N GLU A 92 7.79 -2.01 -18.48
CA GLU A 92 8.04 -3.44 -18.23
C GLU A 92 7.21 -3.97 -17.05
N GLU A 93 7.00 -5.29 -16.99
CA GLU A 93 6.42 -6.01 -15.83
C GLU A 93 7.47 -6.14 -14.70
N ARG A 94 8.03 -5.00 -14.26
CA ARG A 94 8.93 -4.86 -13.11
C ARG A 94 8.41 -3.84 -12.10
N PHE A 95 9.04 -3.83 -10.92
CA PHE A 95 8.74 -2.88 -9.84
C PHE A 95 9.14 -1.46 -10.22
N TYR A 96 8.42 -0.46 -9.73
CA TYR A 96 8.78 0.96 -9.83
C TYR A 96 8.44 1.68 -8.52
N GLY A 97 9.13 2.78 -8.24
CA GLY A 97 9.05 3.53 -6.98
C GLY A 97 10.17 3.17 -6.02
N PHE A 98 10.06 3.65 -4.79
CA PHE A 98 11.01 3.36 -3.71
C PHE A 98 10.82 1.94 -3.18
N VAL A 99 11.87 1.31 -2.63
CA VAL A 99 11.75 -0.03 -2.00
C VAL A 99 10.66 -0.13 -0.92
N PHE A 100 10.23 0.99 -0.35
CA PHE A 100 9.17 1.09 0.66
C PHE A 100 7.82 1.59 0.12
N GLN A 101 7.61 1.56 -1.20
CA GLN A 101 6.42 2.12 -1.88
C GLN A 101 5.11 1.52 -1.36
N ASP A 102 5.14 0.28 -0.87
CA ASP A 102 3.98 -0.41 -0.28
C ASP A 102 3.42 0.34 0.94
N THR A 103 4.28 1.04 1.69
CA THR A 103 3.89 1.79 2.89
C THR A 103 2.92 2.93 2.59
N ASP A 104 2.91 3.45 1.36
CA ASP A 104 2.01 4.52 0.97
C ASP A 104 0.55 4.03 1.00
N PHE A 105 0.31 2.78 0.58
CA PHE A 105 -1.00 2.13 0.77
C PHE A 105 -1.27 1.87 2.26
N SER A 106 -0.31 1.29 3.00
CA SER A 106 -0.48 0.96 4.43
C SER A 106 -0.88 2.20 5.26
N LYS A 107 -0.28 3.36 4.98
CA LYS A 107 -0.61 4.63 5.63
C LYS A 107 -1.95 5.19 5.17
N TRP A 108 -2.28 5.06 3.89
CA TRP A 108 -3.57 5.51 3.37
C TRP A 108 -4.72 4.70 4.00
N ILE A 109 -4.61 3.37 4.04
CA ILE A 109 -5.66 2.51 4.62
C ILE A 109 -5.81 2.72 6.13
N GLU A 110 -4.71 3.02 6.84
CA GLU A 110 -4.76 3.43 8.25
C GLU A 110 -5.55 4.73 8.44
N ALA A 111 -5.29 5.75 7.61
CA ALA A 111 -6.02 7.02 7.64
C ALA A 111 -7.52 6.84 7.32
N VAL A 112 -7.84 5.97 6.35
CA VAL A 112 -9.21 5.57 6.03
C VAL A 112 -9.88 4.91 7.24
N GLY A 113 -9.20 3.99 7.91
CA GLY A 113 -9.72 3.34 9.12
C GLY A 113 -10.07 4.35 10.23
N TYR A 114 -9.21 5.34 10.47
CA TYR A 114 -9.50 6.42 11.42
C TYR A 114 -10.66 7.31 10.97
N SER A 115 -10.73 7.64 9.68
CA SER A 115 -11.83 8.41 9.10
C SER A 115 -13.16 7.71 9.28
N LEU A 116 -13.28 6.42 8.90
CA LEU A 116 -14.49 5.61 9.03
C LEU A 116 -14.92 5.39 10.49
N ALA A 117 -13.95 5.29 11.40
CA ALA A 117 -14.24 5.18 12.83
C ALA A 117 -14.91 6.45 13.39
N ALA A 118 -14.54 7.63 12.87
CA ALA A 118 -15.11 8.92 13.26
C ALA A 118 -16.38 9.27 12.47
N HIS A 119 -16.45 8.88 11.19
CA HIS A 119 -17.52 9.19 10.26
C HIS A 119 -17.76 8.01 9.29
N PRO A 120 -18.75 7.15 9.55
CA PRO A 120 -19.07 6.05 8.65
C PRO A 120 -19.43 6.54 7.25
N ASP A 121 -18.81 5.96 6.23
CA ASP A 121 -18.98 6.30 4.82
C ASP A 121 -18.97 5.00 3.99
N PRO A 122 -20.14 4.49 3.56
CA PRO A 122 -20.22 3.21 2.86
C PRO A 122 -19.47 3.15 1.53
N GLU A 123 -19.33 4.27 0.82
CA GLU A 123 -18.63 4.30 -0.46
C GLU A 123 -17.11 4.23 -0.23
N LEU A 124 -16.61 4.95 0.78
CA LEU A 124 -15.20 4.87 1.18
C LEU A 124 -14.86 3.49 1.76
N GLU A 125 -15.74 2.89 2.55
CA GLU A 125 -15.57 1.54 3.09
C GLU A 125 -15.51 0.50 1.97
N LYS A 126 -16.40 0.58 0.99
CA LYS A 126 -16.35 -0.29 -0.19
C LYS A 126 -15.06 -0.12 -0.99
N LEU A 127 -14.61 1.12 -1.21
CA LEU A 127 -13.34 1.38 -1.89
C LEU A 127 -12.15 0.78 -1.13
N ALA A 128 -12.16 0.90 0.20
CA ALA A 128 -11.15 0.33 1.07
C ALA A 128 -11.10 -1.20 0.97
N ASP A 129 -12.27 -1.87 1.01
CA ASP A 129 -12.37 -3.33 0.84
C ASP A 129 -11.85 -3.79 -0.51
N GLU A 130 -12.23 -3.11 -1.61
CA GLU A 130 -11.73 -3.42 -2.96
C GLU A 130 -10.20 -3.24 -3.06
N ALA A 131 -9.64 -2.24 -2.39
CA ALA A 131 -8.19 -2.02 -2.34
C ALA A 131 -7.48 -3.09 -1.50
N ILE A 132 -8.07 -3.49 -0.37
CA ILE A 132 -7.58 -4.58 0.49
C ILE A 132 -7.55 -5.90 -0.30
N ASP A 133 -8.57 -6.20 -1.10
CA ASP A 133 -8.62 -7.42 -1.92
C ASP A 133 -7.43 -7.50 -2.90
N ILE A 134 -7.03 -6.37 -3.50
CA ILE A 134 -5.86 -6.29 -4.38
C ILE A 134 -4.57 -6.61 -3.61
N VAL A 135 -4.42 -6.07 -2.41
CA VAL A 135 -3.24 -6.28 -1.56
C VAL A 135 -3.18 -7.73 -1.05
N CYS A 136 -4.31 -8.28 -0.62
CA CYS A 136 -4.44 -9.69 -0.23
C CYS A 136 -4.08 -10.62 -1.39
N ALA A 137 -4.47 -10.30 -2.63
CA ALA A 137 -4.13 -11.10 -3.80
C ALA A 137 -2.62 -11.13 -4.10
N ALA A 138 -1.86 -10.12 -3.66
CA ALA A 138 -0.41 -10.08 -3.78
C ALA A 138 0.32 -10.93 -2.73
N GLN A 139 -0.34 -11.26 -1.61
CA GLN A 139 0.26 -12.01 -0.52
C GLN A 139 0.63 -13.45 -0.92
N TYR A 140 1.76 -13.93 -0.42
CA TYR A 140 2.17 -15.33 -0.56
C TYR A 140 1.46 -16.23 0.46
N GLU A 141 1.42 -17.53 0.19
CA GLU A 141 0.78 -18.52 1.08
C GLU A 141 1.43 -18.61 2.48
N ASP A 142 2.72 -18.27 2.59
CA ASP A 142 3.45 -18.17 3.85
C ASP A 142 3.21 -16.85 4.61
N GLY A 143 2.39 -15.96 4.05
CA GLY A 143 2.07 -14.65 4.60
C GLY A 143 2.99 -13.52 4.17
N TYR A 144 4.08 -13.80 3.43
CA TYR A 144 5.00 -12.77 2.97
C TYR A 144 4.32 -11.80 2.00
N LEU A 145 4.48 -10.50 2.23
CA LEU A 145 3.91 -9.43 1.42
C LEU A 145 4.88 -8.25 1.36
N ASP A 146 5.56 -8.12 0.22
CA ASP A 146 6.41 -6.99 -0.15
C ASP A 146 6.52 -7.02 -1.67
N THR A 147 5.97 -6.01 -2.34
CA THR A 147 5.86 -6.04 -3.81
C THR A 147 7.22 -5.89 -4.48
N PHE A 148 8.21 -5.26 -3.85
CA PHE A 148 9.55 -5.12 -4.40
C PHE A 148 10.21 -6.48 -4.59
N TYR A 149 10.28 -7.31 -3.54
CA TYR A 149 10.85 -8.65 -3.66
C TYR A 149 9.92 -9.64 -4.35
N ILE A 150 8.60 -9.50 -4.19
CA ILE A 150 7.67 -10.34 -4.96
C ILE A 150 7.88 -10.08 -6.45
N ILE A 151 8.00 -8.85 -6.92
CA ILE A 151 8.12 -8.60 -8.36
C ILE A 151 9.53 -8.90 -8.86
N ASN A 152 10.57 -8.41 -8.18
CA ASN A 152 11.93 -8.46 -8.69
C ASN A 152 12.62 -9.80 -8.47
N ASP A 153 12.80 -10.24 -7.24
CA ASP A 153 13.46 -11.51 -6.92
C ASP A 153 13.01 -12.09 -5.57
N PRO A 154 12.06 -13.05 -5.56
CA PRO A 154 11.58 -13.70 -4.33
C PRO A 154 12.66 -14.48 -3.59
N SER A 155 13.80 -14.81 -4.21
CA SER A 155 14.91 -15.50 -3.54
C SER A 155 15.73 -14.58 -2.63
N LYS A 156 15.55 -13.26 -2.75
CA LYS A 156 16.29 -12.23 -2.02
C LYS A 156 15.57 -11.67 -0.80
N ARG A 157 14.39 -12.20 -0.46
CA ARG A 157 13.63 -11.82 0.73
C ARG A 157 14.49 -11.91 1.99
N LEU A 158 14.36 -10.92 2.85
CA LEU A 158 15.00 -10.82 4.15
C LEU A 158 16.54 -10.83 4.09
N THR A 159 17.13 -10.56 2.91
CA THR A 159 18.60 -10.52 2.75
C THR A 159 19.20 -9.14 3.00
N ASN A 160 18.42 -8.06 2.89
CA ASN A 160 18.87 -6.70 3.20
C ASN A 160 17.89 -5.95 4.12
N LEU A 161 17.80 -6.42 5.37
CA LEU A 161 16.96 -5.78 6.41
C LEU A 161 17.42 -4.37 6.80
N ARG A 162 18.66 -3.99 6.47
CA ARG A 162 19.20 -2.67 6.80
C ARG A 162 18.52 -1.58 5.98
N ASP A 163 18.32 -1.81 4.67
CA ASP A 163 17.92 -0.76 3.73
C ASP A 163 16.62 -1.04 2.98
N HIS A 164 16.15 -2.28 2.84
CA HIS A 164 15.04 -2.60 1.93
C HIS A 164 13.66 -2.66 2.61
N HIS A 165 13.56 -2.26 3.88
CA HIS A 165 12.29 -1.94 4.54
C HIS A 165 11.20 -3.03 4.59
N GLU A 166 11.52 -4.30 4.34
CA GLU A 166 10.54 -5.41 4.36
C GLU A 166 9.76 -5.52 5.69
N LEU A 167 10.38 -5.17 6.82
CA LEU A 167 9.73 -5.17 8.14
C LEU A 167 9.06 -3.82 8.51
N TYR A 168 9.28 -2.79 7.69
CA TYR A 168 8.71 -1.46 7.85
C TYR A 168 7.42 -1.27 7.03
N CYS A 169 7.30 -2.00 5.93
CA CYS A 169 6.18 -1.93 4.99
C CYS A 169 4.82 -2.41 5.52
#